data_AF-A0A832U5Z3-F1
#
_entry.id   AF-A0A832U5Z3-F1
#
_cell.length_a   1.000
_cell.length_b   1.000
_cell.length_c   1.000
_cell.angle_alpha   90.00
_cell.angle_beta   90.00
_cell.angle_gamma   90.00
#
_symmetry.space_group_name_H-M   'P 1'
#
loop_
_entity.id
_entity.type
_entity.pdbx_description
1 polymer ?
#
loop_
_entity_poly.entity_id
_entity_poly.type
_entity_poly.pdbx_seq_one_letter_code
_entity_poly.pdbx_strand_id
1 'polypeptide(L)' 'MEKNLKCPKCGSTNIVPIVYGMPSYELLEKEGVREVLLGGCIVNDLSPIWHCKDCQNYWGNYSDHLENGRQELEKRHNK' A
#
# COMPACT_ATOMS: atom_id res chain seq x y z
N MET A 1 -12.42 0.16 -3.85
CA MET A 1 -11.42 -0.88 -3.59
C MET A 1 -11.90 -2.12 -4.32
N GLU A 2 -11.29 -2.48 -5.45
CA GLU A 2 -11.39 -3.81 -6.07
C GLU A 2 -10.69 -3.75 -7.43
N LYS A 3 -9.38 -4.04 -7.42
CA LYS A 3 -8.74 -4.71 -8.55
C LYS A 3 -7.97 -5.83 -7.89
N ASN A 4 -8.26 -7.07 -8.28
CA ASN A 4 -7.55 -8.28 -7.87
C ASN A 4 -6.04 -8.10 -8.10
N LEU A 5 -5.34 -7.45 -7.17
CA LEU A 5 -3.91 -7.26 -7.19
C LEU A 5 -3.33 -8.63 -6.85
N LYS A 6 -2.77 -9.27 -7.87
CA LYS A 6 -1.91 -10.44 -7.71
C LYS A 6 -0.48 -9.94 -7.66
N CYS A 7 0.37 -10.61 -6.91
CA CYS A 7 1.80 -10.34 -6.94
C CYS A 7 2.32 -10.51 -8.37
N PRO A 8 2.97 -9.50 -8.97
CA PRO A 8 3.46 -9.58 -10.34
C PRO A 8 4.60 -10.59 -10.51
N LYS A 9 5.25 -10.99 -9.40
CA LYS A 9 6.38 -11.94 -9.40
C LYS A 9 5.94 -13.40 -9.32
N CYS A 10 4.96 -13.72 -8.47
CA CYS A 10 4.56 -15.12 -8.22
C CYS A 10 3.07 -15.42 -8.43
N GLY A 11 2.25 -14.41 -8.75
CA GLY A 11 0.80 -14.58 -8.97
C GLY A 11 -0.04 -14.76 -7.70
N SER A 12 0.58 -14.78 -6.52
CA SER A 12 -0.14 -14.91 -5.24
C SER A 12 -1.08 -13.73 -4.98
N THR A 13 -2.20 -14.00 -4.30
CA THR A 13 -3.11 -12.99 -3.75
C THR A 13 -2.81 -12.64 -2.31
N ASN A 14 -1.80 -13.26 -1.68
CA ASN A 14 -1.38 -12.99 -0.31
C ASN A 14 -0.50 -11.73 -0.25
N ILE A 15 -1.14 -10.60 -0.49
CA ILE A 15 -0.51 -9.29 -0.63
C ILE A 15 -1.06 -8.32 0.42
N VAL A 16 -0.25 -7.36 0.84
CA VAL A 16 -0.61 -6.35 1.83
C VAL A 16 -0.09 -4.98 1.39
N PRO A 17 -0.79 -3.88 1.73
CA PRO A 17 -0.27 -2.54 1.49
C PRO A 17 0.90 -2.22 2.43
N ILE A 18 1.75 -1.31 1.98
CA ILE A 18 2.83 -0.75 2.80
C ILE A 18 2.39 0.63 3.26
N VAL A 19 2.44 0.85 4.57
CA VAL A 19 2.05 2.12 5.19
C VAL A 19 3.30 2.83 5.69
N TYR A 20 3.47 4.07 5.26
CA TYR A 20 4.59 4.94 5.65
C TYR A 20 4.14 6.03 6.61
N GLY A 21 5.09 6.52 7.39
CA GLY A 21 4.89 7.56 8.40
C GLY A 21 4.80 7.00 9.82
N MET A 22 4.30 7.83 10.74
CA MET A 22 4.06 7.42 12.13
C MET A 22 2.76 6.60 12.19
N PRO A 23 2.82 5.33 12.61
CA PRO A 23 1.62 4.51 12.69
C PRO A 23 0.70 4.99 13.82
N SER A 24 -0.60 4.86 13.62
CA SER A 24 -1.58 4.87 14.70
C SER A 24 -1.52 3.54 15.46
N TYR A 25 -2.14 3.49 16.63
CA TYR A 25 -2.28 2.24 17.38
C TYR A 25 -3.02 1.15 16.57
N GLU A 26 -4.07 1.51 15.84
CA GLU A 26 -4.78 0.58 14.94
C GLU A 26 -3.86 -0.02 13.86
N LEU A 27 -2.95 0.78 13.31
CA LEU A 27 -1.99 0.29 12.32
C LEU A 27 -0.97 -0.68 12.94
N LEU A 28 -0.58 -0.48 14.20
CA LEU A 28 0.27 -1.43 14.92
C LEU A 28 -0.45 -2.77 15.14
N GLU A 29 -1.74 -2.74 15.50
CA GLU A 29 -2.53 -3.97 15.64
C GLU A 29 -2.65 -4.72 14.32
N LYS A 30 -2.94 -3.99 13.23
CA LYS A 30 -3.01 -4.55 11.87
C LYS A 30 -1.68 -5.11 11.38
N GLU A 31 -0.56 -4.49 11.72
CA GLU A 31 0.76 -5.06 11.45
C GLU A 31 0.97 -6.37 12.23
N GLY A 32 0.56 -6.40 13.50
CA GLY A 32 0.65 -7.59 14.36
C GLY A 32 -0.09 -8.82 13.79
N VAL A 33 -1.22 -8.60 13.10
CA VAL A 33 -1.96 -9.66 12.38
C VAL A 33 -1.59 -9.77 10.89
N ARG A 34 -0.57 -9.04 10.43
CA ARG A 34 -0.04 -9.04 9.06
C ARG A 34 -1.08 -8.68 7.99
N GLU A 35 -1.96 -7.71 8.29
CA GLU A 35 -2.86 -7.08 7.31
C GLU A 35 -2.20 -5.91 6.58
N VAL A 36 -1.20 -5.28 7.20
CA VAL A 36 -0.37 -4.22 6.61
C VAL A 36 1.11 -4.49 6.89
N LEU A 37 2.00 -3.84 6.14
CA LEU A 37 3.43 -3.76 6.46
C LEU A 37 3.79 -2.31 6.76
N LEU A 38 4.48 -2.02 7.88
CA LEU A 38 4.99 -0.68 8.14
C LEU A 38 6.32 -0.46 7.42
N GLY A 39 6.36 0.54 6.54
CA GLY A 39 7.50 0.84 5.66
C GLY A 39 8.52 1.82 6.24
N GLY A 40 8.26 2.36 7.44
CA GLY A 40 9.06 3.41 8.07
C GLY A 40 8.59 4.83 7.72
N CYS A 41 9.32 5.85 8.18
CA CYS A 41 8.91 7.25 8.05
C CYS A 41 9.45 7.95 6.79
N ILE A 42 10.57 7.49 6.24
CA ILE A 42 11.22 8.12 5.08
C ILE A 42 10.71 7.46 3.80
N VAL A 43 10.14 8.26 2.90
CA VAL A 43 9.54 7.83 1.64
C VAL A 43 10.04 8.71 0.50
N ASN A 44 10.18 8.13 -0.69
CA ASN A 44 10.45 8.81 -1.95
C ASN A 44 9.44 8.35 -3.02
N ASP A 45 9.48 8.96 -4.20
CA ASP A 45 8.51 8.69 -5.27
C ASP A 45 8.45 7.21 -5.66
N LEU A 46 9.58 6.51 -5.64
CA LEU A 46 9.72 5.11 -6.03
C LEU A 46 9.50 4.12 -4.88
N SER A 47 9.12 4.61 -3.69
CA SER A 47 8.90 3.73 -2.55
C SER A 47 7.71 2.79 -2.82
N PRO A 48 7.87 1.49 -2.57
CA PRO A 48 6.86 0.49 -2.89
C PRO A 48 5.62 0.67 -2.02
N ILE A 49 4.44 0.42 -2.57
CA ILE A 49 3.17 0.54 -1.84
C ILE A 49 2.51 -0.83 -1.60
N TRP A 50 3.07 -1.90 -2.16
CA TRP A 50 2.58 -3.27 -2.00
C TRP A 50 3.72 -4.22 -1.64
N HIS A 51 3.41 -5.19 -0.78
CA HIS A 51 4.29 -6.28 -0.38
C HIS A 51 3.57 -7.64 -0.55
N CYS A 52 4.27 -8.64 -1.07
CA CYS A 52 3.77 -10.01 -1.15
C CYS A 52 4.33 -10.85 -0.01
N LYS A 53 3.46 -11.41 0.83
CA LYS A 53 3.85 -12.22 1.99
C LYS A 53 4.45 -13.58 1.61
N ASP A 54 4.16 -14.09 0.42
CA ASP A 54 4.64 -15.40 -0.02
C ASP A 54 6.04 -15.35 -0.64
N CYS A 55 6.29 -14.40 -1.55
CA CYS A 55 7.57 -14.32 -2.28
C CYS A 55 8.42 -13.09 -1.92
N GLN A 56 7.96 -12.29 -0.96
CA GLN A 56 8.65 -11.11 -0.42
C GLN A 56 8.92 -10.02 -1.48
N ASN A 57 8.15 -10.01 -2.58
CA ASN A 57 8.27 -8.98 -3.61
C ASN A 57 7.64 -7.65 -3.15
N TYR A 58 8.25 -6.55 -3.57
CA TYR A 58 7.78 -5.18 -3.35
C TYR A 58 7.50 -4.52 -4.71
N TRP A 59 6.41 -3.77 -4.85
CA TRP A 59 6.08 -3.08 -6.11
C TRP A 59 5.11 -1.91 -5.91
N GLY A 60 4.87 -1.19 -7.01
CA GLY A 60 4.11 0.06 -7.04
C GLY A 60 4.96 1.23 -6.56
N ASN A 61 4.45 2.46 -6.74
CA ASN A 61 5.20 3.69 -6.48
C ASN A 61 4.34 4.63 -5.63
N TYR A 62 4.95 5.26 -4.63
CA TYR A 62 4.26 6.15 -3.70
C TYR A 62 3.68 7.40 -4.40
N SER A 63 4.39 7.94 -5.39
CA SER A 63 3.92 9.07 -6.21
C SER A 63 2.56 8.78 -6.86
N ASP A 64 2.44 7.59 -7.46
CA ASP A 64 1.23 7.16 -8.17
C ASP A 64 0.08 6.97 -7.18
N HIS A 65 0.37 6.47 -5.97
CA HIS A 65 -0.63 6.33 -4.92
C HIS A 65 -1.21 7.69 -4.50
N LEU A 66 -0.35 8.70 -4.30
CA LEU A 66 -0.78 10.05 -3.95
C LEU A 66 -1.62 10.69 -5.06
N GLU A 67 -1.20 10.55 -6.32
CA GLU A 67 -1.92 11.14 -7.45
C GLU A 67 -3.30 10.53 -7.63
N ASN A 68 -3.42 9.20 -7.54
CA ASN A 68 -4.71 8.52 -7.57
C ASN A 68 -5.62 8.99 -6.43
N GLY A 69 -5.07 9.13 -5.21
CA GLY A 69 -5.81 9.65 -4.06
C GLY A 69 -6.35 11.06 -4.28
N ARG A 70 -5.55 11.96 -4.86
CA ARG A 70 -5.99 13.33 -5.20
C ARG A 70 -7.14 13.32 -6.21
N GLN A 71 -7.01 12.56 -7.29
CA GLN A 71 -8.05 12.46 -8.33
C GLN A 71 -9.36 11.89 -7.76
N GLU A 72 -9.28 10.92 -6.84
CA GLU A 72 -10.48 10.39 -6.18
C GLU A 72 -11.19 11.42 -5.30
N LEU A 73 -10.45 12.27 -4.59
CA LEU A 73 -11.02 13.36 -3.79
C LEU A 73 -11.69 14.42 -4.67
N GLU A 74 -11.04 14.82 -5.75
CA GLU A 74 -11.60 15.79 -6.72
C GLU A 74 -12.91 15.28 -7.34
N LYS A 75 -12.96 14.00 -7.72
CA LYS A 75 -14.19 13.37 -8.23
C LYS A 75 -15.33 13.37 -7.22
N ARG A 76 -15.04 13.31 -5.92
CA ARG A 76 -16.06 13.39 -4.86
C ARG A 76 -16.59 14.81 -4.66
N HIS A 77 -15.72 15.82 -4.77
CA HIS A 77 -16.12 17.22 -4.60
C HIS A 77 -16.85 17.81 -5.82
N ASN A 78 -16.58 17.30 -7.02
CA ASN A 78 -17.21 17.74 -8.27
C ASN A 78 -18.46 16.94 -8.66
N LYS A 79 -19.05 16.23 -7.69
CA LYS A 79 -20.28 15.45 -7.85
C LYS A 79 -21.37 16.03 -6.96
#